data_AF-A0A1Y1V014-F1
#
_entry.id   AF-A0A1Y1V014-F1
#
_cell.length_a   1.000
_cell.length_b   1.000
_cell.length_c   1.000
_cell.angle_alpha   90.00
_cell.angle_beta   90.00
_cell.angle_gamma   90.00
#
_symmetry.space_group_name_H-M   'P 1'
#
loop_
_entity.id
_entity.type
_entity.pdbx_description
1 polymer ?
#
loop_
_entity_poly.entity_id
_entity_poly.type
_entity_poly.pdbx_seq_one_letter_code
_entity_poly.pdbx_strand_id
1 'polypeptide(L)'
;MDFYQIDNACLNLYTSHDQNKRMEVEKYLKMMFPTFNDSSTTATLNSNNNTSLSNSPFETIQQCHTVLENTKSAYTQLFIINLLQELAIHWQIYTVEQKVTMRNFILMYLGNRCPFEQFIINSISKYFTLITKLGWFDTDEFRDIVGDFSKYIESNPICRLTGLQVLAFFVTDMNLPSQMLKNISRNRKTVVNFRDSQLHQIFRISLSTLLNLIQGKNMLTMDEQKLAETTLDLIKACLTFDFIGTNTDESSEEIGSIQIPVSWRPTISDPLTLQTIFHTFELLNPPKSSKVLECVSVIVATRRTLFSEDERIKFITAIINELIKILHLPQAFNDESNYHEFCRILSRFKTVYQLSDICKVDRYKEFINIVTDFTIKSLQSPNVII
;
A
#
# COMPACT_ATOMS: atom_id res chain seq x y z
N MET A 1 -4.92 -7.69 -34.89
CA MET A 1 -4.76 -6.38 -34.22
C MET A 1 -3.30 -5.98 -34.39
N ASP A 2 -3.00 -4.78 -34.90
CA ASP A 2 -1.62 -4.33 -35.05
C ASP A 2 -1.13 -3.70 -33.74
N PHE A 3 -0.38 -4.48 -32.96
CA PHE A 3 0.14 -4.03 -31.65
C PHE A 3 1.13 -2.88 -31.77
N TYR A 4 1.89 -2.81 -32.88
CA TYR A 4 2.85 -1.73 -33.09
C TYR A 4 2.14 -0.39 -33.33
N GLN A 5 1.03 -0.42 -34.07
CA GLN A 5 0.20 0.76 -34.26
C GLN A 5 -0.43 1.24 -32.94
N ILE A 6 -0.90 0.32 -32.11
CA ILE A 6 -1.46 0.63 -30.78
C ILE A 6 -0.38 1.22 -29.86
N ASP A 7 0.82 0.64 -29.84
CA ASP A 7 1.93 1.14 -29.02
C ASP A 7 2.34 2.56 -29.42
N ASN A 8 2.43 2.83 -30.72
CA ASN A 8 2.69 4.18 -31.22
C ASN A 8 1.56 5.16 -30.91
N ALA A 9 0.30 4.73 -31.01
CA ALA A 9 -0.84 5.55 -30.64
C ALA A 9 -0.76 5.92 -29.16
N CYS A 10 -0.61 4.96 -28.25
CA CYS A 10 -0.51 5.22 -26.82
C CYS A 10 0.70 6.11 -26.47
N LEU A 11 1.86 5.89 -27.10
CA LEU A 11 3.02 6.77 -26.91
C LEU A 11 2.70 8.22 -27.28
N ASN A 12 2.10 8.44 -28.46
CA ASN A 12 1.75 9.79 -28.92
C ASN A 12 0.67 10.44 -28.04
N LEU A 13 -0.27 9.67 -27.47
CA LEU A 13 -1.30 10.17 -26.57
C LEU A 13 -0.69 10.88 -25.35
N TYR A 14 0.35 10.27 -24.75
CA TYR A 14 0.98 10.80 -23.52
C TYR A 14 2.14 11.74 -23.77
N THR A 15 2.85 11.64 -24.91
CA THR A 15 4.11 12.39 -25.13
C THR A 15 4.00 13.50 -26.17
N SER A 16 2.98 13.51 -27.04
CA SER A 16 2.89 14.51 -28.10
C SER A 16 2.50 15.89 -27.57
N HIS A 17 3.24 16.92 -27.97
CA HIS A 17 2.90 18.32 -27.69
C HIS A 17 1.82 18.89 -28.62
N ASP A 18 1.50 18.20 -29.72
CA ASP A 18 0.44 18.61 -30.65
C ASP A 18 -0.92 18.11 -30.17
N GLN A 19 -1.82 19.05 -29.86
CA GLN A 19 -3.16 18.74 -29.40
C GLN A 19 -4.02 18.06 -30.48
N ASN A 20 -3.87 18.42 -31.76
CA ASN A 20 -4.63 17.79 -32.84
C ASN A 20 -4.24 16.33 -33.00
N LYS A 21 -2.93 16.05 -32.99
CA LYS A 21 -2.41 14.69 -33.03
C LYS A 21 -2.91 13.84 -31.85
N ARG A 22 -2.95 14.41 -30.64
CA ARG A 22 -3.51 13.71 -29.46
C ARG A 22 -5.00 13.39 -29.62
N MET A 23 -5.80 14.32 -30.13
CA MET A 23 -7.23 14.10 -30.37
C MET A 23 -7.48 13.03 -31.44
N GLU A 24 -6.69 13.02 -32.53
CA GLU A 24 -6.79 11.99 -33.57
C GLU A 24 -6.46 10.59 -33.03
N VAL A 25 -5.39 10.50 -32.24
CA VAL A 25 -4.98 9.27 -31.57
C VAL A 25 -6.03 8.80 -30.56
N GLU A 26 -6.60 9.71 -29.76
CA GLU A 26 -7.67 9.38 -28.81
C GLU A 26 -8.90 8.84 -29.53
N LYS A 27 -9.28 9.44 -30.66
CA LYS A 27 -10.38 8.94 -31.51
C LYS A 27 -10.09 7.55 -32.07
N TYR A 28 -8.86 7.32 -32.53
CA TYR A 28 -8.43 5.99 -33.01
C TYR A 28 -8.53 4.94 -31.88
N LEU A 29 -8.01 5.26 -30.69
CA LEU A 29 -8.04 4.34 -29.55
C LEU A 29 -9.48 4.05 -29.07
N LYS A 30 -10.37 5.04 -29.03
CA LYS A 30 -11.80 4.83 -28.71
C LYS A 30 -12.50 3.95 -29.72
N MET A 31 -12.17 4.09 -31.01
CA MET A 31 -12.72 3.22 -32.05
C MET A 31 -12.21 1.77 -31.93
N MET A 32 -10.94 1.60 -31.53
CA MET A 32 -10.34 0.28 -31.34
C MET A 32 -10.85 -0.43 -30.08
N PHE A 33 -11.12 0.33 -29.01
CA PHE A 33 -11.61 -0.20 -27.74
C PHE A 33 -12.91 0.49 -27.33
N PRO A 34 -14.05 0.12 -27.95
CA PRO A 34 -15.33 0.78 -27.68
C PRO A 34 -15.79 0.54 -26.25
N THR A 35 -16.36 1.58 -25.64
CA THR A 35 -16.92 1.56 -24.28
C THR A 35 -18.45 1.73 -24.30
N PHE A 36 -19.06 2.00 -23.15
CA PHE A 36 -20.51 2.10 -22.99
C PHE A 36 -21.18 3.30 -23.69
N ASN A 37 -20.44 4.39 -23.90
CA ASN A 37 -21.01 5.67 -24.34
C ASN A 37 -20.99 5.89 -25.86
N ASP A 38 -20.48 4.92 -26.62
CA ASP A 38 -20.21 5.12 -28.05
C ASP A 38 -21.44 4.71 -28.91
N SER A 39 -22.60 5.30 -28.63
CA SER A 39 -23.76 5.25 -29.54
C SER A 39 -23.57 6.13 -30.80
N SER A 40 -22.49 6.91 -30.87
CA SER A 40 -22.15 7.77 -32.02
C SER A 40 -21.22 7.09 -33.04
N THR A 41 -20.43 6.09 -32.66
CA THR A 41 -19.55 5.34 -33.58
C THR A 41 -20.32 4.30 -34.40
N THR A 42 -21.41 3.74 -33.87
CA THR A 42 -22.28 2.82 -34.62
C THR A 42 -22.97 3.50 -35.81
N ALA A 43 -23.16 4.82 -35.79
CA ALA A 43 -23.80 5.54 -36.89
C ALA A 43 -22.87 5.90 -38.06
N THR A 44 -21.54 5.91 -37.87
CA THR A 44 -20.58 6.31 -38.92
C THR A 44 -19.85 5.15 -39.60
N LEU A 45 -19.98 3.93 -39.10
CA LEU A 45 -19.33 2.73 -39.65
C LEU A 45 -20.14 2.03 -40.77
N ASN A 46 -21.36 2.47 -41.05
CA ASN A 46 -22.22 1.84 -42.06
C ASN A 46 -21.91 2.22 -43.51
N SER A 47 -20.90 3.05 -43.79
CA SER A 47 -20.71 3.55 -45.15
C SER A 47 -19.45 3.12 -45.89
N ASN A 48 -18.43 2.48 -45.30
CA ASN A 48 -17.33 1.87 -46.07
C ASN A 48 -16.42 0.97 -45.20
N ASN A 49 -16.30 -0.30 -45.60
CA ASN A 49 -15.40 -1.38 -45.14
C ASN A 49 -15.87 -2.32 -44.01
N ASN A 50 -15.76 -3.62 -44.33
CA ASN A 50 -16.18 -4.81 -43.58
C ASN A 50 -15.48 -5.02 -42.22
N THR A 51 -15.93 -4.36 -41.15
CA THR A 51 -15.74 -4.88 -39.78
C THR A 51 -16.96 -4.56 -38.92
N SER A 52 -17.87 -5.52 -38.82
CA SER A 52 -18.93 -5.55 -37.80
C SER A 52 -18.29 -5.67 -36.41
N LEU A 53 -17.96 -4.55 -35.76
CA LEU A 53 -17.48 -4.54 -34.38
C LEU A 53 -18.59 -3.96 -33.48
N SER A 54 -19.71 -4.66 -33.39
CA SER A 54 -20.63 -4.50 -32.25
C SER A 54 -20.03 -5.26 -31.06
N ASN A 55 -18.89 -4.81 -30.56
CA ASN A 55 -18.22 -5.49 -29.45
C ASN A 55 -19.00 -5.24 -28.17
N SER A 56 -19.35 -6.31 -27.47
CA SER A 56 -19.82 -6.20 -26.09
C SER A 56 -18.71 -5.62 -25.20
N PRO A 57 -19.05 -4.94 -24.09
CA PRO A 57 -18.06 -4.42 -23.15
C PRO A 57 -17.06 -5.48 -22.67
N PHE A 58 -17.50 -6.73 -22.54
CA PHE A 58 -16.62 -7.83 -22.14
C PHE A 58 -15.68 -8.27 -23.28
N GLU A 59 -16.11 -8.21 -24.55
CA GLU A 59 -15.20 -8.44 -25.68
C GLU A 59 -14.12 -7.35 -25.75
N THR A 60 -14.45 -6.09 -25.42
CA THR A 60 -13.43 -5.02 -25.27
C THR A 60 -12.45 -5.35 -24.15
N ILE A 61 -12.90 -5.89 -23.01
CA ILE A 61 -12.01 -6.36 -21.93
C ILE A 61 -11.08 -7.48 -22.43
N GLN A 62 -11.58 -8.46 -23.18
CA GLN A 62 -10.76 -9.55 -23.73
C GLN A 62 -9.72 -9.02 -24.73
N GLN A 63 -10.07 -8.02 -25.53
CA GLN A 63 -9.14 -7.32 -26.41
C GLN A 63 -8.05 -6.60 -25.61
N CYS A 64 -8.44 -5.90 -24.53
CA CYS A 64 -7.50 -5.28 -23.60
C CYS A 64 -6.51 -6.29 -23.00
N HIS A 65 -7.02 -7.45 -22.56
CA HIS A 65 -6.19 -8.55 -22.04
C HIS A 65 -5.16 -9.02 -23.07
N THR A 66 -5.62 -9.26 -24.31
CA THR A 66 -4.75 -9.68 -25.42
C THR A 66 -3.65 -8.65 -25.72
N VAL A 67 -3.97 -7.35 -25.69
CA VAL A 67 -2.98 -6.28 -25.89
C VAL A 67 -1.96 -6.26 -24.77
N LEU A 68 -2.39 -6.38 -23.51
CA LEU A 68 -1.50 -6.40 -22.35
C LEU A 68 -0.50 -7.56 -22.38
N GLU A 69 -0.93 -8.75 -22.81
CA GLU A 69 -0.07 -9.93 -22.94
C GLU A 69 1.04 -9.75 -23.99
N ASN A 70 0.80 -8.94 -25.02
CA ASN A 70 1.72 -8.79 -26.14
C ASN A 70 2.57 -7.50 -26.07
N THR A 71 2.03 -6.40 -25.53
CA THR A 71 2.74 -5.11 -25.50
C THR A 71 3.93 -5.10 -24.54
N LYS A 72 5.00 -4.41 -24.94
CA LYS A 72 6.13 -4.05 -24.07
C LYS A 72 6.15 -2.56 -23.72
N SER A 73 5.20 -1.79 -24.25
CA SER A 73 5.11 -0.35 -24.05
C SER A 73 4.42 -0.05 -22.72
N ALA A 74 5.11 0.61 -21.80
CA ALA A 74 4.53 1.06 -20.55
C ALA A 74 3.37 2.05 -20.78
N TYR A 75 3.43 2.88 -21.83
CA TYR A 75 2.32 3.77 -22.19
C TYR A 75 1.06 3.00 -22.59
N THR A 76 1.21 1.89 -23.32
CA THR A 76 0.08 1.02 -23.69
C THR A 76 -0.46 0.31 -22.46
N GLN A 77 0.41 -0.22 -21.60
CA GLN A 77 0.00 -0.82 -20.33
C GLN A 77 -0.84 0.18 -19.52
N LEU A 78 -0.36 1.40 -19.33
CA LEU A 78 -1.06 2.46 -18.60
C LEU A 78 -2.43 2.77 -19.20
N PHE A 79 -2.50 2.98 -20.52
CA PHE A 79 -3.75 3.25 -21.21
C PHE A 79 -4.75 2.12 -21.02
N ILE A 80 -4.34 0.87 -21.29
CA ILE A 80 -5.25 -0.28 -21.23
C ILE A 80 -5.71 -0.55 -19.79
N ILE A 81 -4.85 -0.45 -18.78
CA ILE A 81 -5.25 -0.67 -17.38
C ILE A 81 -6.22 0.43 -16.91
N ASN A 82 -6.03 1.68 -17.35
CA ASN A 82 -6.99 2.76 -17.06
C ASN A 82 -8.33 2.52 -17.76
N LEU A 83 -8.32 2.05 -19.00
CA LEU A 83 -9.53 1.67 -19.73
C LEU A 83 -10.27 0.51 -19.04
N LEU A 84 -9.54 -0.49 -18.53
CA LEU A 84 -10.12 -1.57 -17.72
C LEU A 84 -10.80 -1.04 -16.45
N GLN A 85 -10.23 0.00 -15.80
CA GLN A 85 -10.89 0.65 -14.67
C GLN A 85 -12.21 1.31 -15.08
N GLU A 86 -12.24 2.05 -16.20
CA GLU A 86 -13.47 2.65 -16.73
C GLU A 86 -14.53 1.58 -17.03
N LEU A 87 -14.12 0.47 -17.66
CA LEU A 87 -15.00 -0.64 -18.00
C LEU A 87 -15.56 -1.34 -16.75
N ALA A 88 -14.76 -1.46 -15.68
CA ALA A 88 -15.15 -2.14 -14.44
C ALA A 88 -16.20 -1.38 -13.63
N ILE A 89 -16.32 -0.05 -13.75
CA ILE A 89 -17.30 0.75 -12.99
C ILE A 89 -18.74 0.29 -13.28
N HIS A 90 -19.00 -0.25 -14.46
CA HIS A 90 -20.29 -0.81 -14.86
C HIS A 90 -20.47 -2.27 -14.39
N TRP A 91 -19.96 -2.59 -13.20
CA TRP A 91 -19.81 -3.94 -12.66
C TRP A 91 -21.05 -4.86 -12.77
N GLN A 92 -22.25 -4.30 -12.67
CA GLN A 92 -23.50 -5.07 -12.63
C GLN A 92 -23.88 -5.73 -13.96
N ILE A 93 -23.30 -5.30 -15.08
CA ILE A 93 -23.58 -5.90 -16.39
C ILE A 93 -22.88 -7.24 -16.58
N TYR A 94 -21.78 -7.48 -15.85
CA TYR A 94 -20.93 -8.64 -16.06
C TYR A 94 -21.45 -9.83 -15.25
N THR A 95 -21.38 -11.01 -15.83
CA THR A 95 -21.66 -12.25 -15.09
C THR A 95 -20.59 -12.48 -14.02
N VAL A 96 -20.90 -13.33 -13.04
CA VAL A 96 -19.93 -13.71 -12.00
C VAL A 96 -18.66 -14.31 -12.61
N GLU A 97 -18.78 -15.17 -13.62
CA GLU A 97 -17.65 -15.79 -14.32
C GLU A 97 -16.76 -14.76 -15.03
N GLN A 98 -17.36 -13.76 -15.68
CA GLN A 98 -16.64 -12.67 -16.34
C GLN A 98 -15.85 -11.84 -15.32
N LYS A 99 -16.46 -11.54 -14.17
CA LYS A 99 -15.81 -10.81 -13.08
C LYS A 99 -14.62 -11.58 -12.51
N VAL A 100 -14.76 -12.89 -12.31
CA VAL A 100 -13.66 -13.76 -11.85
C VAL A 100 -12.55 -13.82 -12.90
N THR A 101 -12.90 -13.82 -14.19
CA THR A 101 -11.91 -13.76 -15.29
C THR A 101 -11.11 -12.45 -15.26
N MET A 102 -11.75 -11.31 -15.05
CA MET A 102 -11.07 -10.01 -14.89
C MET A 102 -10.09 -10.01 -13.71
N ARG A 103 -10.51 -10.55 -12.56
CA ARG A 103 -9.68 -10.71 -11.35
C ARG A 103 -8.47 -11.61 -11.62
N ASN A 104 -8.71 -12.79 -12.17
CA ASN A 104 -7.65 -13.78 -12.38
C ASN A 104 -6.64 -13.30 -13.44
N PHE A 105 -7.11 -12.59 -14.46
CA PHE A 105 -6.25 -12.00 -15.47
C PHE A 105 -5.23 -11.03 -14.85
N ILE A 106 -5.67 -10.05 -14.04
CA ILE A 106 -4.73 -9.04 -13.52
C ILE A 106 -3.71 -9.64 -12.55
N LEU A 107 -4.11 -10.63 -11.74
CA LEU A 107 -3.20 -11.39 -10.89
C LEU A 107 -2.18 -12.16 -11.75
N MET A 108 -2.65 -12.96 -12.71
CA MET A 108 -1.76 -13.71 -13.60
C MET A 108 -0.80 -12.78 -14.38
N TYR A 109 -1.30 -11.63 -14.82
CA TYR A 109 -0.53 -10.60 -15.51
C TYR A 109 0.62 -10.08 -14.65
N LEU A 110 0.35 -9.79 -13.37
CA LEU A 110 1.35 -9.33 -12.40
C LEU A 110 2.51 -10.33 -12.28
N GLY A 111 2.23 -11.62 -12.23
CA GLY A 111 3.25 -12.68 -12.10
C GLY A 111 4.02 -12.95 -13.37
N ASN A 112 3.34 -12.95 -14.52
CA ASN A 112 3.95 -13.34 -15.80
C ASN A 112 4.76 -12.21 -16.45
N ARG A 113 4.57 -10.96 -16.03
CA ARG A 113 5.16 -9.77 -16.70
C ARG A 113 6.01 -8.89 -15.79
N CYS A 114 6.25 -9.29 -14.54
CA CYS A 114 7.18 -8.58 -13.66
C CYS A 114 8.60 -8.51 -14.29
N PRO A 115 9.38 -7.43 -14.08
CA PRO A 115 9.06 -6.20 -13.35
C PRO A 115 8.26 -5.18 -14.17
N PHE A 116 7.64 -4.22 -13.48
CA PHE A 116 6.91 -3.09 -14.07
C PHE A 116 7.49 -1.75 -13.62
N GLU A 117 7.28 -0.72 -14.43
CA GLU A 117 7.52 0.67 -14.04
C GLU A 117 6.60 1.10 -12.87
N GLN A 118 7.06 1.99 -12.00
CA GLN A 118 6.31 2.37 -10.78
C GLN A 118 4.90 2.91 -11.08
N PHE A 119 4.73 3.70 -12.14
CA PHE A 119 3.42 4.23 -12.51
C PHE A 119 2.47 3.14 -13.04
N ILE A 120 3.00 2.04 -13.57
CA ILE A 120 2.22 0.87 -13.97
C ILE A 120 1.79 0.08 -12.75
N ILE A 121 2.69 -0.12 -11.78
CA ILE A 121 2.35 -0.71 -10.48
C ILE A 121 1.18 0.06 -9.86
N ASN A 122 1.25 1.40 -9.83
CA ASN A 122 0.17 2.22 -9.30
C ASN A 122 -1.16 2.02 -10.05
N SER A 123 -1.14 1.91 -11.39
CA SER A 123 -2.35 1.68 -12.19
C SER A 123 -2.92 0.26 -11.98
N ILE A 124 -2.06 -0.77 -11.94
CA ILE A 124 -2.44 -2.16 -11.63
C ILE A 124 -3.09 -2.22 -10.24
N SER A 125 -2.47 -1.61 -9.23
CA SER A 125 -2.98 -1.62 -7.87
C SER A 125 -4.33 -0.92 -7.75
N LYS A 126 -4.53 0.21 -8.44
CA LYS A 126 -5.84 0.89 -8.50
C LYS A 126 -6.90 0.00 -9.13
N TYR A 127 -6.58 -0.62 -10.26
CA TYR A 127 -7.52 -1.54 -10.94
C TYR A 127 -7.87 -2.74 -10.06
N PHE A 128 -6.86 -3.41 -9.48
CA PHE A 128 -7.06 -4.53 -8.57
C PHE A 128 -7.90 -4.16 -7.35
N THR A 129 -7.63 -2.99 -6.74
CA THR A 129 -8.42 -2.50 -5.59
C THR A 129 -9.86 -2.20 -6.00
N LEU A 130 -10.08 -1.59 -7.16
CA LEU A 130 -11.40 -1.28 -7.69
C LEU A 130 -12.25 -2.54 -7.89
N ILE A 131 -11.74 -3.52 -8.64
CA ILE A 131 -12.49 -4.76 -8.92
C ILE A 131 -12.69 -5.58 -7.64
N THR A 132 -11.75 -5.54 -6.70
CA THR A 132 -11.90 -6.18 -5.39
C THR A 132 -13.02 -5.53 -4.58
N LYS A 133 -13.07 -4.18 -4.51
CA LYS A 133 -14.15 -3.46 -3.82
C LYS A 133 -15.53 -3.77 -4.42
N LEU A 134 -15.59 -3.81 -5.76
CA LEU A 134 -16.82 -4.11 -6.50
C LEU A 134 -17.28 -5.57 -6.31
N GLY A 135 -16.35 -6.52 -6.49
CA GLY A 135 -16.59 -7.95 -6.41
C GLY A 135 -16.64 -8.53 -5.00
N TRP A 136 -16.36 -7.73 -3.96
CA TRP A 136 -16.19 -8.21 -2.59
C TRP A 136 -17.32 -9.10 -2.06
N PHE A 137 -18.57 -8.89 -2.49
CA PHE A 137 -19.74 -9.67 -2.08
C PHE A 137 -20.27 -10.61 -3.17
N ASP A 138 -19.61 -10.66 -4.33
CA ASP A 138 -20.07 -11.47 -5.46
C ASP A 138 -19.60 -12.92 -5.29
N THR A 139 -18.33 -13.16 -4.92
CA THR A 139 -17.77 -14.50 -4.65
C THR A 139 -16.66 -14.49 -3.61
N ASP A 140 -16.24 -15.66 -3.11
CA ASP A 140 -15.16 -15.81 -2.12
C ASP A 140 -13.78 -15.48 -2.68
N GLU A 141 -13.56 -15.67 -3.98
CA GLU A 141 -12.28 -15.39 -4.65
C GLU A 141 -11.86 -13.93 -4.44
N PHE A 142 -12.80 -12.97 -4.50
CA PHE A 142 -12.49 -11.55 -4.23
C PHE A 142 -12.06 -11.27 -2.78
N ARG A 143 -12.19 -12.23 -1.87
CA ARG A 143 -11.81 -12.12 -0.47
C ARG A 143 -10.53 -12.89 -0.13
N ASP A 144 -9.99 -13.72 -1.03
CA ASP A 144 -8.76 -14.49 -0.82
C ASP A 144 -7.48 -13.69 -1.15
N ILE A 145 -7.36 -12.48 -0.59
CA ILE A 145 -6.24 -11.58 -0.88
C ILE A 145 -4.92 -12.17 -0.40
N VAL A 146 -4.93 -12.79 0.77
CA VAL A 146 -3.72 -13.42 1.30
C VAL A 146 -3.29 -14.61 0.45
N GLY A 147 -4.21 -15.50 0.08
CA GLY A 147 -3.88 -16.66 -0.75
C GLY A 147 -3.33 -16.27 -2.12
N ASP A 148 -3.85 -15.18 -2.71
CA ASP A 148 -3.31 -14.62 -3.95
C ASP A 148 -1.88 -14.09 -3.76
N PHE A 149 -1.65 -13.27 -2.73
CA PHE A 149 -0.38 -12.56 -2.59
C PHE A 149 0.75 -13.37 -1.97
N SER A 150 0.44 -14.39 -1.16
CA SER A 150 1.45 -15.34 -0.64
C SER A 150 2.27 -15.96 -1.77
N LYS A 151 1.65 -16.26 -2.92
CA LYS A 151 2.33 -16.84 -4.09
C LYS A 151 3.41 -15.92 -4.65
N TYR A 152 3.19 -14.60 -4.70
CA TYR A 152 4.21 -13.65 -5.13
C TYR A 152 5.28 -13.45 -4.06
N ILE A 153 4.90 -13.43 -2.79
CA ILE A 153 5.84 -13.25 -1.68
C ILE A 153 6.84 -14.41 -1.64
N GLU A 154 6.39 -15.63 -1.90
CA GLU A 154 7.23 -16.83 -1.96
C GLU A 154 7.95 -17.01 -3.31
N SER A 155 7.64 -16.17 -4.31
CA SER A 155 8.24 -16.25 -5.65
C SER A 155 9.66 -15.68 -5.72
N ASN A 156 10.16 -15.51 -6.95
CA ASN A 156 11.45 -14.90 -7.23
C ASN A 156 11.54 -13.46 -6.68
N PRO A 157 12.76 -12.94 -6.39
CA PRO A 157 12.92 -11.64 -5.74
C PRO A 157 12.25 -10.45 -6.46
N ILE A 158 12.21 -10.47 -7.79
CA ILE A 158 11.63 -9.39 -8.60
C ILE A 158 10.11 -9.37 -8.42
N CYS A 159 9.45 -10.50 -8.68
CA CYS A 159 8.00 -10.63 -8.51
C CYS A 159 7.58 -10.49 -7.04
N ARG A 160 8.42 -10.91 -6.07
CA ARG A 160 8.20 -10.65 -4.64
C ARG A 160 8.12 -9.16 -4.34
N LEU A 161 9.08 -8.38 -4.83
CA LEU A 161 9.09 -6.92 -4.65
C LEU A 161 7.84 -6.30 -5.25
N THR A 162 7.52 -6.62 -6.51
CA THR A 162 6.33 -6.09 -7.19
C THR A 162 5.04 -6.48 -6.47
N GLY A 163 4.91 -7.73 -6.02
CA GLY A 163 3.75 -8.20 -5.26
C GLY A 163 3.55 -7.43 -3.95
N LEU A 164 4.63 -7.18 -3.20
CA LEU A 164 4.57 -6.37 -1.98
C LEU A 164 4.24 -4.91 -2.26
N GLN A 165 4.75 -4.31 -3.35
CA GLN A 165 4.40 -2.95 -3.76
C GLN A 165 2.91 -2.82 -4.09
N VAL A 166 2.36 -3.79 -4.83
CA VAL A 166 0.92 -3.83 -5.14
C VAL A 166 0.10 -4.02 -3.86
N LEU A 167 0.52 -4.91 -2.96
CA LEU A 167 -0.20 -5.17 -1.71
C LEU A 167 -0.17 -3.96 -0.76
N ALA A 168 0.96 -3.26 -0.64
CA ALA A 168 1.08 -2.04 0.16
C ALA A 168 0.16 -0.94 -0.35
N PHE A 169 0.14 -0.74 -1.68
CA PHE A 169 -0.79 0.20 -2.31
C PHE A 169 -2.24 -0.23 -2.07
N PHE A 170 -2.56 -1.51 -2.28
CA PHE A 170 -3.90 -2.05 -2.12
C PHE A 170 -4.44 -1.82 -0.70
N VAL A 171 -3.66 -2.11 0.34
CA VAL A 171 -4.08 -1.86 1.74
C VAL A 171 -4.34 -0.37 1.98
N THR A 172 -3.46 0.50 1.45
CA THR A 172 -3.60 1.94 1.57
C THR A 172 -4.87 2.44 0.86
N ASP A 173 -5.07 2.04 -0.40
CA ASP A 173 -6.23 2.45 -1.20
C ASP A 173 -7.55 1.85 -0.69
N MET A 174 -7.51 0.64 -0.13
CA MET A 174 -8.66 0.04 0.57
C MET A 174 -9.16 0.92 1.72
N ASN A 175 -8.25 1.62 2.40
CA ASN A 175 -8.59 2.52 3.50
C ASN A 175 -9.17 3.86 3.01
N LEU A 176 -8.98 4.21 1.74
CA LEU A 176 -9.43 5.49 1.18
C LEU A 176 -10.86 5.44 0.61
N PRO A 177 -11.64 6.52 0.75
CA PRO A 177 -12.90 6.68 0.04
C PRO A 177 -12.67 6.62 -1.47
N SER A 178 -13.35 5.71 -2.16
CA SER A 178 -13.24 5.61 -3.62
C SER A 178 -14.12 6.67 -4.28
N GLN A 179 -13.49 7.56 -5.05
CA GLN A 179 -14.19 8.59 -5.84
C GLN A 179 -15.02 7.99 -6.99
N MET A 180 -14.61 6.83 -7.50
CA MET A 180 -15.27 6.12 -8.61
C MET A 180 -16.54 5.38 -8.16
N LEU A 181 -16.60 4.96 -6.89
CA LEU A 181 -17.69 4.15 -6.37
C LEU A 181 -18.80 5.00 -5.75
N LYS A 182 -19.92 5.12 -6.48
CA LYS A 182 -21.08 5.92 -6.05
C LYS A 182 -21.80 5.36 -4.80
N ASN A 183 -21.72 4.05 -4.54
CA ASN A 183 -22.38 3.43 -3.38
C ASN A 183 -21.49 3.41 -2.13
N ILE A 184 -21.49 4.53 -1.41
CA ILE A 184 -20.68 4.75 -0.19
C ILE A 184 -20.98 3.68 0.87
N SER A 185 -22.25 3.29 1.04
CA SER A 185 -22.64 2.32 2.07
C SER A 185 -22.08 0.92 1.81
N ARG A 186 -22.12 0.45 0.56
CA ARG A 186 -21.52 -0.83 0.14
C ARG A 186 -20.01 -0.78 0.29
N ASN A 187 -19.37 0.31 -0.14
CA ASN A 187 -17.93 0.48 -0.01
C ASN A 187 -17.50 0.40 1.46
N ARG A 188 -18.15 1.15 2.36
CA ARG A 188 -17.87 1.08 3.80
C ARG A 188 -18.02 -0.34 4.36
N LYS A 189 -19.07 -1.07 3.94
CA LYS A 189 -19.26 -2.48 4.36
C LYS A 189 -18.12 -3.38 3.88
N THR A 190 -17.66 -3.19 2.64
CA THR A 190 -16.49 -3.89 2.09
C THR A 190 -15.23 -3.61 2.89
N VAL A 191 -14.92 -2.33 3.15
CA VAL A 191 -13.73 -1.90 3.91
C VAL A 191 -13.73 -2.50 5.33
N VAL A 192 -14.87 -2.44 6.03
CA VAL A 192 -15.03 -3.05 7.36
C VAL A 192 -14.80 -4.56 7.31
N ASN A 193 -15.37 -5.25 6.31
CA ASN A 193 -15.20 -6.70 6.19
C ASN A 193 -13.75 -7.09 5.83
N PHE A 194 -13.07 -6.32 4.99
CA PHE A 194 -11.64 -6.50 4.70
C PHE A 194 -10.77 -6.33 5.95
N ARG A 195 -11.01 -5.27 6.73
CA ARG A 195 -10.33 -5.02 8.01
C ARG A 195 -10.44 -6.21 8.95
N ASP A 196 -11.65 -6.77 9.07
CA ASP A 196 -11.95 -7.82 10.04
C ASP A 196 -11.52 -9.22 9.57
N SER A 197 -11.36 -9.44 8.26
CA SER A 197 -11.10 -10.77 7.68
C SER A 197 -9.71 -10.99 7.09
N GLN A 198 -9.06 -9.96 6.53
CA GLN A 198 -7.82 -10.12 5.75
C GLN A 198 -6.66 -9.30 6.30
N LEU A 199 -6.92 -8.09 6.79
CA LEU A 199 -5.89 -7.11 7.14
C LEU A 199 -4.87 -7.63 8.18
N HIS A 200 -5.33 -8.34 9.21
CA HIS A 200 -4.43 -8.90 10.24
C HIS A 200 -3.46 -9.92 9.65
N GLN A 201 -3.94 -10.77 8.75
CA GLN A 201 -3.11 -11.80 8.16
C GLN A 201 -2.09 -11.20 7.19
N ILE A 202 -2.47 -10.14 6.46
CA ILE A 202 -1.53 -9.34 5.66
C ILE A 202 -0.44 -8.74 6.55
N PHE A 203 -0.80 -8.14 7.70
CA PHE A 203 0.17 -7.62 8.67
C PHE A 203 1.12 -8.71 9.20
N ARG A 204 0.62 -9.91 9.49
CA ARG A 204 1.46 -11.02 9.96
C ARG A 204 2.45 -11.49 8.89
N ILE A 205 2.01 -11.58 7.63
CA ILE A 205 2.88 -12.00 6.52
C ILE A 205 3.93 -10.93 6.24
N SER A 206 3.61 -9.64 6.33
CA SER A 206 4.60 -8.58 6.17
C SER A 206 5.67 -8.62 7.28
N LEU A 207 5.28 -8.86 8.53
CA LEU A 207 6.23 -9.10 9.63
C LEU A 207 7.12 -10.32 9.38
N SER A 208 6.54 -11.45 8.97
CA SER A 208 7.32 -12.67 8.66
C SER A 208 8.27 -12.45 7.48
N THR A 209 7.84 -11.71 6.47
CA THR A 209 8.67 -11.34 5.31
C THR A 209 9.85 -10.48 5.75
N LEU A 210 9.61 -9.47 6.59
CA LEU A 210 10.66 -8.60 7.12
C LEU A 210 11.64 -9.39 8.00
N LEU A 211 11.14 -10.22 8.91
CA LEU A 211 11.97 -11.06 9.78
C LEU A 211 12.87 -11.98 8.97
N ASN A 212 12.32 -12.71 7.99
CA ASN A 212 13.09 -13.60 7.12
C ASN A 212 14.14 -12.84 6.30
N LEU A 213 13.86 -11.58 5.95
CA LEU A 213 14.79 -10.73 5.21
C LEU A 213 16.00 -10.32 6.05
N ILE A 214 15.79 -9.99 7.33
CA ILE A 214 16.83 -9.42 8.21
C ILE A 214 17.54 -10.46 9.09
N GLN A 215 16.94 -11.63 9.31
CA GLN A 215 17.46 -12.62 10.25
C GLN A 215 18.91 -13.04 9.90
N GLY A 216 19.81 -12.87 10.87
CA GLY A 216 21.22 -13.24 10.74
C GLY A 216 22.05 -12.33 9.84
N LYS A 217 21.52 -11.15 9.45
CA LYS A 217 22.24 -10.19 8.60
C LYS A 217 22.76 -9.01 9.42
N ASN A 218 23.96 -8.57 9.06
CA ASN A 218 24.56 -7.34 9.56
C ASN A 218 24.45 -6.17 8.56
N MET A 219 24.07 -6.46 7.31
CA MET A 219 23.95 -5.49 6.23
C MET A 219 22.98 -6.01 5.18
N LEU A 220 22.24 -5.09 4.53
CA LEU A 220 21.35 -5.39 3.41
C LEU A 220 21.94 -4.87 2.10
N THR A 221 21.85 -5.70 1.05
CA THR A 221 22.12 -5.27 -0.33
C THR A 221 21.10 -4.22 -0.80
N MET A 222 21.39 -3.52 -1.89
CA MET A 222 20.49 -2.48 -2.42
C MET A 222 19.08 -2.99 -2.70
N ASP A 223 18.93 -4.20 -3.23
CA ASP A 223 17.63 -4.78 -3.53
C ASP A 223 16.90 -5.28 -2.28
N GLU A 224 17.64 -5.79 -1.29
CA GLU A 224 17.08 -6.13 0.02
C GLU A 224 16.64 -4.89 0.78
N GLN A 225 17.35 -3.77 0.68
CA GLN A 225 16.90 -2.50 1.24
C GLN A 225 15.57 -2.07 0.62
N LYS A 226 15.43 -2.11 -0.72
CA LYS A 226 14.15 -1.78 -1.39
C LYS A 226 13.02 -2.70 -0.94
N LEU A 227 13.33 -3.98 -0.74
CA LEU A 227 12.37 -4.96 -0.24
C LEU A 227 11.96 -4.66 1.21
N ALA A 228 12.91 -4.32 2.07
CA ALA A 228 12.65 -3.91 3.45
C ALA A 228 11.80 -2.64 3.49
N GLU A 229 12.14 -1.61 2.71
CA GLU A 229 11.36 -0.37 2.57
C GLU A 229 9.91 -0.65 2.16
N THR A 230 9.72 -1.47 1.13
CA THR A 230 8.37 -1.85 0.65
C THR A 230 7.60 -2.65 1.70
N THR A 231 8.29 -3.51 2.44
CA THR A 231 7.66 -4.32 3.51
C THR A 231 7.26 -3.44 4.69
N LEU A 232 8.09 -2.44 5.04
CA LEU A 232 7.76 -1.43 6.05
C LEU A 232 6.57 -0.56 5.61
N ASP A 233 6.48 -0.20 4.33
CA ASP A 233 5.30 0.52 3.81
C ASP A 233 4.02 -0.30 3.96
N LEU A 234 4.08 -1.61 3.70
CA LEU A 234 2.94 -2.52 3.93
C LEU A 234 2.59 -2.64 5.42
N ILE A 235 3.59 -2.77 6.30
CA ILE A 235 3.41 -2.79 7.76
C ILE A 235 2.72 -1.51 8.23
N LYS A 236 3.24 -0.35 7.81
CA LYS A 236 2.69 0.97 8.13
C LYS A 236 1.24 1.06 7.65
N ALA A 237 0.96 0.72 6.38
CA ALA A 237 -0.39 0.75 5.82
C ALA A 237 -1.39 -0.10 6.62
N CYS A 238 -0.96 -1.26 7.12
CA CYS A 238 -1.79 -2.09 7.99
C CYS A 238 -2.06 -1.45 9.35
N LEU A 239 -1.03 -0.86 9.97
CA LEU A 239 -1.12 -0.27 11.30
C LEU A 239 -1.85 1.09 11.31
N THR A 240 -1.84 1.82 10.20
CA THR A 240 -2.55 3.11 10.04
C THR A 240 -3.93 2.97 9.41
N PHE A 241 -4.42 1.74 9.25
CA PHE A 241 -5.78 1.50 8.75
C PHE A 241 -6.83 2.13 9.68
N ASP A 242 -7.93 2.63 9.14
CA ASP A 242 -9.01 3.18 9.96
C ASP A 242 -9.79 2.07 10.65
N PHE A 243 -9.40 1.76 11.88
CA PHE A 243 -10.02 0.71 12.67
C PHE A 243 -11.40 1.08 13.23
N ILE A 244 -11.74 2.36 13.31
CA ILE A 244 -12.97 2.83 13.97
C ILE A 244 -14.02 3.29 12.94
N GLY A 245 -13.58 3.68 11.74
CA GLY A 245 -14.43 4.26 10.70
C GLY A 245 -14.63 5.77 10.90
N THR A 246 -13.68 6.45 11.53
CA THR A 246 -13.76 7.87 11.91
C THR A 246 -12.66 8.74 11.29
N ASN A 247 -11.81 8.21 10.42
CA ASN A 247 -10.78 9.01 9.76
C ASN A 247 -11.41 9.86 8.66
N THR A 248 -11.95 11.02 9.03
CA THR A 248 -12.40 12.05 8.09
C THR A 248 -11.40 13.17 7.89
N ASP A 249 -10.26 13.16 8.61
CA ASP A 249 -9.34 14.30 8.63
C ASP A 249 -7.87 13.85 8.62
N GLU A 250 -7.23 13.92 7.44
CA GLU A 250 -5.78 13.74 7.30
C GLU A 250 -4.99 15.00 7.70
N SER A 251 -5.68 16.10 8.07
CA SER A 251 -5.05 17.40 8.36
C SER A 251 -4.58 17.57 9.81
N SER A 252 -4.97 16.68 10.73
CA SER A 252 -4.46 16.68 12.09
C SER A 252 -3.22 15.79 12.22
N GLU A 253 -2.04 16.39 12.38
CA GLU A 253 -0.76 15.66 12.56
C GLU A 253 -0.70 14.83 13.87
N GLU A 254 -1.60 15.11 14.81
CA GLU A 254 -1.77 14.36 16.05
C GLU A 254 -2.66 13.13 15.86
N ILE A 255 -2.08 12.06 15.32
CA ILE A 255 -2.62 10.73 15.57
C ILE A 255 -2.51 10.49 17.09
N GLY A 256 -3.65 10.57 17.78
CA GLY A 256 -3.78 10.18 19.18
C GLY A 256 -3.61 8.66 19.37
N SER A 257 -4.21 8.09 20.42
CA SER A 257 -4.14 6.64 20.62
C SER A 257 -4.88 5.87 19.51
N ILE A 258 -4.22 4.90 18.90
CA ILE A 258 -4.78 4.04 17.84
C ILE A 258 -5.55 2.87 18.47
N GLN A 259 -6.76 2.61 17.97
CA GLN A 259 -7.64 1.56 18.45
C GLN A 259 -7.53 0.29 17.60
N ILE A 260 -6.38 -0.38 17.70
CA ILE A 260 -6.17 -1.68 17.03
C ILE A 260 -7.16 -2.73 17.58
N PRO A 261 -7.76 -3.59 16.74
CA PRO A 261 -8.64 -4.66 17.17
C PRO A 261 -7.99 -5.61 18.21
N VAL A 262 -8.79 -6.07 19.18
CA VAL A 262 -8.31 -6.96 20.25
C VAL A 262 -7.71 -8.27 19.71
N SER A 263 -8.22 -8.76 18.57
CA SER A 263 -7.68 -9.95 17.90
C SER A 263 -6.21 -9.81 17.48
N TRP A 264 -5.70 -8.59 17.31
CA TRP A 264 -4.30 -8.34 16.95
C TRP A 264 -3.38 -8.29 18.17
N ARG A 265 -3.93 -8.19 19.38
CA ARG A 265 -3.15 -8.07 20.63
C ARG A 265 -2.03 -9.10 20.71
N PRO A 266 -2.23 -10.41 20.45
CA PRO A 266 -1.14 -11.39 20.55
C PRO A 266 0.04 -11.06 19.62
N THR A 267 -0.22 -10.51 18.43
CA THR A 267 0.82 -10.10 17.48
C THR A 267 1.50 -8.80 17.91
N ILE A 268 0.73 -7.81 18.39
CA ILE A 268 1.28 -6.50 18.80
C ILE A 268 2.09 -6.63 20.10
N SER A 269 1.64 -7.46 21.05
CA SER A 269 2.32 -7.66 22.33
C SER A 269 3.53 -8.59 22.24
N ASP A 270 3.72 -9.29 21.12
CA ASP A 270 4.87 -10.17 20.90
C ASP A 270 6.16 -9.31 20.85
N PRO A 271 7.14 -9.53 21.76
CA PRO A 271 8.41 -8.83 21.71
C PRO A 271 9.12 -8.96 20.36
N LEU A 272 8.94 -10.08 19.66
CA LEU A 272 9.56 -10.32 18.36
C LEU A 272 9.04 -9.33 17.29
N THR A 273 7.77 -8.92 17.35
CA THR A 273 7.21 -7.93 16.41
C THR A 273 7.96 -6.61 16.53
N LEU A 274 8.12 -6.11 17.75
CA LEU A 274 8.82 -4.86 18.01
C LEU A 274 10.30 -4.97 17.61
N GLN A 275 10.97 -6.04 18.05
CA GLN A 275 12.37 -6.30 17.74
C GLN A 275 12.64 -6.40 16.24
N THR A 276 11.76 -7.07 15.47
CA THR A 276 11.90 -7.21 14.02
C THR A 276 11.90 -5.84 13.34
N ILE A 277 10.94 -4.98 13.69
CA ILE A 277 10.84 -3.65 13.11
C ILE A 277 12.03 -2.80 13.52
N PHE A 278 12.34 -2.73 14.82
CA PHE A 278 13.45 -1.90 15.32
C PHE A 278 14.83 -2.36 14.81
N HIS A 279 15.12 -3.65 14.76
CA HIS A 279 16.41 -4.14 14.26
C HIS A 279 16.63 -3.76 12.79
N THR A 280 15.55 -3.59 12.01
CA THR A 280 15.64 -3.09 10.64
C THR A 280 16.23 -1.66 10.58
N PHE A 281 16.10 -0.86 11.65
CA PHE A 281 16.71 0.48 11.72
C PHE A 281 18.22 0.44 11.61
N GLU A 282 18.87 -0.56 12.25
CA GLU A 282 20.33 -0.73 12.24
C GLU A 282 20.86 -1.20 10.87
N LEU A 283 19.97 -1.77 10.05
CA LEU A 283 20.29 -2.35 8.75
C LEU A 283 19.99 -1.40 7.57
N LEU A 284 19.33 -0.27 7.83
CA LEU A 284 18.97 0.74 6.85
C LEU A 284 19.74 2.04 7.12
N ASN A 285 20.23 2.67 6.05
CA ASN A 285 20.82 4.00 6.14
C ASN A 285 19.77 5.08 5.88
N PRO A 286 19.94 6.30 6.42
CA PRO A 286 19.13 7.45 6.03
C PRO A 286 19.14 7.68 4.51
N PRO A 287 18.04 8.16 3.91
CA PRO A 287 16.76 8.52 4.56
C PRO A 287 15.83 7.33 4.83
N LYS A 288 16.21 6.10 4.43
CA LYS A 288 15.35 4.91 4.45
C LYS A 288 15.02 4.42 5.85
N SER A 289 15.93 4.64 6.81
CA SER A 289 15.73 4.26 8.21
C SER A 289 14.56 5.00 8.88
N SER A 290 14.13 6.14 8.33
CA SER A 290 12.96 6.88 8.83
C SER A 290 11.66 6.07 8.73
N LYS A 291 11.51 5.22 7.70
CA LYS A 291 10.34 4.33 7.54
C LYS A 291 10.18 3.35 8.71
N VAL A 292 11.29 2.94 9.32
CA VAL A 292 11.24 2.10 10.53
C VAL A 292 10.64 2.89 11.69
N LEU A 293 11.09 4.12 11.88
CA LEU A 293 10.58 5.01 12.93
C LEU A 293 9.10 5.34 12.71
N GLU A 294 8.65 5.50 11.47
CA GLU A 294 7.24 5.70 11.17
C GLU A 294 6.39 4.51 11.63
N CYS A 295 6.84 3.27 11.37
CA CYS A 295 6.16 2.07 11.85
C CYS A 295 6.13 2.00 13.39
N VAL A 296 7.28 2.27 14.02
CA VAL A 296 7.41 2.31 15.49
C VAL A 296 6.49 3.35 16.10
N SER A 297 6.41 4.54 15.52
CA SER A 297 5.56 5.64 15.96
C SER A 297 4.10 5.26 16.01
N VAL A 298 3.64 4.46 15.04
CA VAL A 298 2.28 3.93 14.99
C VAL A 298 2.08 2.81 16.03
N ILE A 299 3.05 1.91 16.20
CA ILE A 299 3.00 0.85 17.22
C ILE A 299 2.95 1.44 18.63
N VAL A 300 3.78 2.43 18.92
CA VAL A 300 3.82 3.18 20.18
C VAL A 300 2.48 3.86 20.45
N ALA A 301 1.78 4.31 19.41
CA ALA A 301 0.46 4.91 19.54
C ALA A 301 -0.66 3.90 19.89
N THR A 302 -0.38 2.60 19.93
CA THR A 302 -1.37 1.57 20.30
C THR A 302 -1.99 1.89 21.67
N ARG A 303 -3.31 2.01 21.73
CA ARG A 303 -4.02 2.40 22.95
C ARG A 303 -3.72 1.43 24.10
N ARG A 304 -3.29 1.98 25.23
CA ARG A 304 -2.90 1.22 26.43
C ARG A 304 -3.94 0.22 26.94
N THR A 305 -5.23 0.44 26.66
CA THR A 305 -6.34 -0.43 27.09
C THR A 305 -6.43 -1.72 26.28
N LEU A 306 -5.66 -1.86 25.19
CA LEU A 306 -5.53 -3.12 24.47
C LEU A 306 -4.89 -4.20 25.37
N PHE A 307 -3.96 -3.78 26.23
CA PHE A 307 -3.15 -4.66 27.07
C PHE A 307 -3.72 -4.80 28.49
N SER A 308 -3.52 -5.97 29.08
CA SER A 308 -3.59 -6.12 30.54
C SER A 308 -2.46 -5.33 31.22
N GLU A 309 -2.52 -5.15 32.54
CA GLU A 309 -1.49 -4.39 33.26
C GLU A 309 -0.09 -5.02 33.11
N ASP A 310 0.04 -6.33 33.27
CA ASP A 310 1.31 -7.04 33.16
C ASP A 310 1.91 -6.96 31.74
N GLU A 311 1.08 -7.16 30.71
CA GLU A 311 1.53 -7.03 29.33
C GLU A 311 1.89 -5.58 29.00
N ARG A 312 1.14 -4.60 29.53
CA ARG A 312 1.42 -3.19 29.30
C ARG A 312 2.80 -2.83 29.84
N ILE A 313 3.15 -3.29 31.05
CA ILE A 313 4.48 -3.05 31.62
C ILE A 313 5.57 -3.69 30.74
N LYS A 314 5.35 -4.93 30.26
CA LYS A 314 6.30 -5.61 29.34
C LYS A 314 6.45 -4.86 28.02
N PHE A 315 5.35 -4.38 27.44
CA PHE A 315 5.33 -3.64 26.19
C PHE A 315 6.04 -2.28 26.31
N ILE A 316 5.76 -1.52 27.37
CA ILE A 316 6.46 -0.26 27.69
C ILE A 316 7.95 -0.52 27.90
N THR A 317 8.31 -1.58 28.62
CA THR A 317 9.72 -1.96 28.84
C THR A 317 10.43 -2.23 27.51
N ALA A 318 9.78 -2.97 26.61
CA ALA A 318 10.34 -3.26 25.30
C ALA A 318 10.53 -1.98 24.47
N ILE A 319 9.54 -1.06 24.45
CA ILE A 319 9.66 0.23 23.77
C ILE A 319 10.83 1.04 24.34
N ILE A 320 10.88 1.24 25.66
CA ILE A 320 11.95 2.02 26.31
C ILE A 320 13.33 1.46 25.97
N ASN A 321 13.49 0.14 25.99
CA ASN A 321 14.76 -0.50 25.65
C ASN A 321 15.21 -0.15 24.23
N GLU A 322 14.32 -0.19 23.24
CA GLU A 322 14.66 0.14 21.86
C GLU A 322 14.89 1.66 21.66
N LEU A 323 14.11 2.52 22.33
CA LEU A 323 14.32 3.97 22.27
C LEU A 323 15.66 4.39 22.87
N ILE A 324 16.08 3.78 23.99
CA ILE A 324 17.41 4.03 24.57
C ILE A 324 18.51 3.66 23.57
N LYS A 325 18.39 2.52 22.87
CA LYS A 325 19.38 2.11 21.87
C LYS A 325 19.55 3.16 20.77
N ILE A 326 18.45 3.68 20.22
CA ILE A 326 18.49 4.73 19.19
C ILE A 326 19.10 6.02 19.75
N LEU A 327 18.74 6.41 20.97
CA LEU A 327 19.29 7.61 21.62
C LEU A 327 20.81 7.52 21.85
N HIS A 328 21.36 6.31 21.93
CA HIS A 328 22.81 6.06 21.96
C HIS A 328 23.49 6.08 20.58
N LEU A 329 22.76 6.36 19.49
CA LEU A 329 23.29 6.52 18.14
C LEU A 329 23.17 7.99 17.69
N PRO A 330 24.05 8.92 18.15
CA PRO A 330 23.95 10.35 17.81
C PRO A 330 23.84 10.62 16.30
N GLN A 331 24.53 9.82 15.48
CA GLN A 331 24.52 9.92 14.02
C GLN A 331 23.15 9.65 13.38
N ALA A 332 22.26 8.92 14.06
CA ALA A 332 20.90 8.67 13.59
C ALA A 332 20.11 9.98 13.41
N PHE A 333 20.41 10.98 14.24
CA PHE A 333 19.73 12.27 14.33
C PHE A 333 20.33 13.36 13.42
N ASN A 334 21.38 13.04 12.65
CA ASN A 334 21.89 13.95 11.62
C ASN A 334 20.94 14.05 10.42
N ASP A 335 20.06 13.05 10.25
CA ASP A 335 19.00 13.05 9.25
C ASP A 335 17.72 13.67 9.85
N GLU A 336 17.16 14.67 9.17
CA GLU A 336 15.99 15.41 9.63
C GLU A 336 14.76 14.50 9.76
N SER A 337 14.55 13.57 8.84
CA SER A 337 13.37 12.68 8.86
C SER A 337 13.42 11.75 10.08
N ASN A 338 14.59 11.20 10.39
CA ASN A 338 14.78 10.41 11.60
C ASN A 338 14.55 11.22 12.87
N TYR A 339 15.11 12.42 12.91
CA TYR A 339 14.97 13.32 14.05
C TYR A 339 13.49 13.68 14.30
N HIS A 340 12.77 14.12 13.28
CA HIS A 340 11.36 14.47 13.36
C HIS A 340 10.50 13.29 13.80
N GLU A 341 10.69 12.12 13.19
CA GLU A 341 9.87 10.95 13.55
C GLU A 341 10.20 10.45 14.95
N PHE A 342 11.45 10.54 15.41
CA PHE A 342 11.80 10.20 16.78
C PHE A 342 11.14 11.14 17.81
N CYS A 343 11.08 12.44 17.53
CA CYS A 343 10.32 13.39 18.35
C CYS A 343 8.83 13.03 18.41
N ARG A 344 8.23 12.61 17.28
CA ARG A 344 6.84 12.13 17.23
C ARG A 344 6.65 10.87 18.08
N ILE A 345 7.59 9.93 18.03
CA ILE A 345 7.56 8.72 18.87
C ILE A 345 7.54 9.09 20.36
N LEU A 346 8.43 9.99 20.81
CA LEU A 346 8.48 10.41 22.22
C LEU A 346 7.18 11.11 22.64
N SER A 347 6.65 12.00 21.79
CA SER A 347 5.39 12.70 22.05
C SER A 347 4.23 11.71 22.18
N ARG A 348 4.08 10.78 21.23
CA ARG A 348 3.05 9.74 21.25
C ARG A 348 3.18 8.81 22.45
N PHE A 349 4.40 8.36 22.76
CA PHE A 349 4.67 7.50 23.91
C PHE A 349 4.21 8.16 25.22
N LYS A 350 4.58 9.42 25.42
CA LYS A 350 4.18 10.22 26.58
C LYS A 350 2.66 10.40 26.67
N THR A 351 1.99 10.64 25.53
CA THR A 351 0.54 10.89 25.50
C THR A 351 -0.27 9.62 25.71
N VAL A 352 0.21 8.46 25.21
CA VAL A 352 -0.53 7.19 25.28
C VAL A 352 -0.33 6.46 26.60
N TYR A 353 0.86 6.52 27.19
CA TYR A 353 1.19 5.79 28.42
C TYR A 353 1.34 6.73 29.62
N GLN A 354 0.72 6.34 30.75
CA GLN A 354 0.79 7.13 31.97
C GLN A 354 2.18 7.06 32.59
N LEU A 355 2.63 8.17 33.18
CA LEU A 355 3.88 8.25 33.91
C LEU A 355 3.99 7.16 35.00
N SER A 356 2.87 6.83 35.67
CA SER A 356 2.82 5.77 36.68
C SER A 356 3.13 4.37 36.13
N ASP A 357 2.90 4.11 34.84
CA ASP A 357 3.32 2.86 34.20
C ASP A 357 4.78 2.94 33.75
N ILE A 358 5.20 4.08 33.18
CA ILE A 358 6.56 4.32 32.68
C ILE A 358 7.59 4.22 33.82
N CYS A 359 7.28 4.78 35.00
CA CYS A 359 8.13 4.73 36.19
C CYS A 359 8.33 3.32 36.76
N LYS A 360 7.51 2.33 36.38
CA LYS A 360 7.66 0.93 36.82
C LYS A 360 8.78 0.20 36.07
N VAL A 361 9.27 0.75 34.96
CA VAL A 361 10.34 0.12 34.16
C VAL A 361 11.69 0.31 34.83
N ASP A 362 12.46 -0.77 34.99
CA ASP A 362 13.76 -0.76 35.67
C ASP A 362 14.73 0.28 35.10
N ARG A 363 14.72 0.47 33.78
CA ARG A 363 15.56 1.44 33.05
C ARG A 363 14.96 2.85 32.94
N TYR A 364 13.89 3.16 33.68
CA TYR A 364 13.24 4.48 33.64
C TYR A 364 14.23 5.64 33.91
N LYS A 365 15.11 5.50 34.91
CA LYS A 365 16.09 6.54 35.25
C LYS A 365 17.06 6.83 34.11
N GLU A 366 17.55 5.78 33.46
CA GLU A 366 18.42 5.90 32.30
C GLU A 366 17.67 6.57 31.13
N PHE A 367 16.46 6.09 30.84
CA PHE A 367 15.60 6.63 29.78
C PHE A 367 15.33 8.12 29.95
N ILE A 368 14.90 8.56 31.13
CA ILE A 368 14.55 9.97 31.34
C ILE A 368 15.77 10.87 31.26
N ASN A 369 16.94 10.42 31.75
CA ASN A 369 18.18 11.19 31.65
C ASN A 369 18.60 11.37 30.19
N ILE A 370 18.63 10.29 29.40
CA ILE A 370 19.05 10.38 28.00
C ILE A 370 18.05 11.16 27.11
N VAL A 371 16.75 11.05 27.39
CA VAL A 371 15.73 11.89 26.73
C VAL A 371 15.88 13.36 27.13
N THR A 372 16.24 13.65 28.38
CA THR A 372 16.51 15.02 28.84
C THR A 372 17.72 15.60 28.11
N ASP A 373 18.82 14.85 28.01
CA ASP A 373 20.02 15.26 27.27
C ASP A 373 19.71 15.50 25.79
N PHE A 374 18.94 14.61 25.17
CA PHE A 374 18.45 14.77 23.79
C PHE A 374 17.61 16.05 23.64
N THR A 375 16.72 16.33 24.58
CA THR A 375 15.86 17.52 24.57
C THR A 375 16.67 18.81 24.73
N ILE A 376 17.66 18.83 25.64
CA ILE A 376 18.54 19.99 25.82
C ILE A 376 19.34 20.26 24.54
N LYS A 377 19.96 19.23 23.94
CA LYS A 377 20.70 19.37 22.68
C LYS A 377 19.80 19.85 21.54
N SER A 378 18.59 19.33 21.48
CA SER A 378 17.56 19.74 20.53
C SER A 378 17.27 21.24 20.63
N LEU A 379 16.99 21.75 21.83
CA LEU A 379 16.70 23.17 22.07
C LEU A 379 17.91 24.09 21.85
N GLN A 380 19.12 23.56 21.97
CA GLN A 380 20.37 24.31 21.71
C GLN A 380 20.77 24.31 20.23
N SER A 381 20.17 23.45 19.41
CA SER A 381 20.48 23.35 17.99
C SER A 381 19.87 24.53 17.21
N PRO A 382 20.65 25.25 16.39
CA PRO A 382 20.15 26.39 15.62
C PRO A 382 19.10 26.01 14.55
N ASN A 383 18.88 24.71 14.30
CA ASN A 383 17.92 24.19 13.33
C ASN A 383 16.54 23.88 13.93
N VAL A 384 16.34 24.02 15.25
CA VAL A 384 15.00 23.89 15.87
C VAL A 384 14.33 25.27 15.85
N ILE A 385 13.72 25.61 14.71
CA ILE A 385 12.74 26.70 14.68
C ILE A 385 11.45 26.13 15.27
N ILE A 386 11.10 26.65 16.45
CA ILE A 386 9.84 26.39 17.18
C ILE A 386 8.63 26.68 16.30
#